data_AF-A0A8S3QTD3-F1
#
_entry.id   AF-A0A8S3QTD3-F1
#
_cell.length_a   1.000
_cell.length_b   1.000
_cell.length_c   1.000
_cell.angle_alpha   90.00
_cell.angle_beta   90.00
_cell.angle_gamma   90.00
#
_symmetry.space_group_name_H-M   'P 1'
#
loop_
_entity.id
_entity.type
_entity.pdbx_description
1 polymer ?
#
loop_
_entity_poly.entity_id
_entity_poly.type
_entity_poly.pdbx_seq_one_letter_code
_entity_poly.pdbx_strand_id
1 'polypeptide(L)'
;MEECAKQKMQIEIQIRNLRSEADVLQCSEKTLGSEFISIQKDKDALKYLHKKQVTELDSFRNKLKRENELLVMHKKELESMKHELNSVVTDVDSPVIEKREHVDPKPVNEKPAILVMAAVENTKDLETFKCDVEKSVSKNKILDVVIENNTTDEFLSRTDNQINTAKLIFILVSDVFVKRCWPDVSKMKNLSCALVDKNPLVVPVKIIGNVRFPMGLQSAHCLAFHRRDGYYKEALGKVLKEIME
;
A
#
# COMPACT_ATOMS: atom_id res chain seq x y z
N MET A 1 57.65 12.83 65.78
CA MET A 1 56.21 13.03 66.12
C MET A 1 55.43 13.64 64.95
N GLU A 2 55.96 14.65 64.26
CA GLU A 2 55.27 15.33 63.14
C GLU A 2 55.01 14.40 61.93
N GLU A 3 55.94 13.52 61.59
CA GLU A 3 55.81 12.59 60.46
C GLU A 3 54.74 11.51 60.70
N CYS A 4 54.61 11.03 61.93
CA CYS A 4 53.55 10.10 62.33
C CYS A 4 52.16 10.76 62.26
N ALA A 5 52.05 12.05 62.61
CA ALA A 5 50.80 12.80 62.46
C ALA A 5 50.41 13.01 60.99
N LYS A 6 51.37 13.30 60.10
CA LYS A 6 51.13 13.41 58.66
C LYS A 6 50.66 12.08 58.05
N GLN A 7 51.31 10.97 58.41
CA GLN A 7 50.90 9.63 57.98
C GLN A 7 49.49 9.28 58.47
N LYS A 8 49.18 9.56 59.74
CA LYS A 8 47.84 9.33 60.30
C LYS A 8 46.76 10.11 59.53
N MET A 9 46.99 11.39 59.27
CA MET A 9 46.05 12.23 58.50
C MET A 9 45.86 11.71 57.07
N GLN A 10 46.92 11.24 56.42
CA GLN A 10 46.85 10.68 55.08
C GLN A 10 46.02 9.39 55.04
N ILE A 11 46.18 8.51 56.03
CA ILE A 11 45.38 7.29 56.18
C ILE A 11 43.90 7.62 56.39
N GLU A 12 43.59 8.61 57.24
CA GLU A 12 42.20 9.04 57.48
C GLU A 12 41.52 9.56 56.20
N ILE A 13 42.24 10.32 55.38
CA ILE A 13 41.75 10.79 54.08
C ILE A 13 41.50 9.61 53.13
N GLN A 14 42.43 8.66 53.05
CA GLN A 14 42.27 7.47 52.22
C GLN A 14 41.05 6.63 52.64
N ILE A 15 40.85 6.43 53.95
CA ILE A 15 39.67 5.71 54.47
C ILE A 15 38.38 6.43 54.07
N ARG A 16 38.34 7.76 54.17
CA ARG A 16 37.16 8.54 53.77
C ARG A 16 36.88 8.38 52.27
N ASN A 17 37.90 8.49 51.43
CA ASN A 17 37.76 8.35 49.98
C ASN A 17 37.27 6.94 49.60
N LEU A 18 37.86 5.89 50.18
CA LEU A 18 37.44 4.50 49.93
C LEU A 18 36.00 4.25 50.37
N ARG A 19 35.54 4.86 51.47
CA ARG A 19 34.13 4.78 51.89
C ARG A 19 33.19 5.46 50.90
N SER A 20 33.51 6.67 50.46
CA SER A 20 32.69 7.36 49.46
C SER A 20 32.65 6.62 48.12
N GLU A 21 33.75 5.98 47.71
CA GLU A 21 33.79 5.15 46.51
C GLU A 21 32.93 3.89 46.66
N ALA A 22 32.99 3.22 47.82
CA ALA A 22 32.15 2.08 48.13
C ALA A 22 30.65 2.44 48.09
N ASP A 23 30.26 3.60 48.62
CA ASP A 23 28.87 4.06 48.58
C ASP A 23 28.39 4.32 47.14
N VAL A 24 29.23 4.94 46.30
CA VAL A 24 28.94 5.18 44.88
C VAL A 24 28.80 3.87 44.11
N LEU A 25 29.68 2.91 44.36
CA LEU A 25 29.61 1.58 43.75
C LEU A 25 28.34 0.84 44.18
N GLN A 26 27.98 0.91 45.46
CA GLN A 26 26.75 0.29 45.97
C GLN A 26 25.49 0.92 45.36
N CYS A 27 25.46 2.24 45.19
CA CYS A 27 24.38 2.92 44.48
C CYS A 27 24.30 2.47 43.01
N SER A 28 25.44 2.39 42.34
CA SER A 28 25.52 1.97 40.93
C SER A 28 25.06 0.52 40.75
N GLU A 29 25.44 -0.38 41.65
CA GLU A 29 25.02 -1.79 41.65
C GLU A 29 23.50 -1.92 41.78
N LYS A 30 22.87 -1.16 42.68
CA LYS A 30 21.40 -1.15 42.83
C LYS A 30 20.70 -0.66 41.57
N THR A 31 21.21 0.41 40.95
CA THR A 31 20.66 0.94 39.69
C THR A 31 20.76 -0.10 38.58
N LEU A 32 21.93 -0.68 38.37
CA LEU A 32 22.15 -1.74 37.37
C LEU A 32 21.26 -2.96 37.61
N GLY A 33 21.07 -3.35 38.88
CA GLY A 33 20.15 -4.43 39.25
C GLY A 33 18.71 -4.14 38.84
N SER A 34 18.24 -2.90 39.03
CA SER A 34 16.89 -2.49 38.62
C SER A 34 16.71 -2.44 37.11
N GLU A 35 17.72 -1.96 36.37
CA GLU A 35 17.74 -1.94 34.91
C GLU A 35 17.71 -3.36 34.33
N PHE A 36 18.49 -4.28 34.91
CA PHE A 36 18.51 -5.69 34.51
C PHE A 36 17.12 -6.33 34.63
N ILE A 37 16.41 -6.08 35.73
CA ILE A 37 15.03 -6.57 35.92
C ILE A 37 14.09 -5.99 34.85
N SER A 38 14.22 -4.70 34.52
CA SER A 38 13.40 -4.06 33.48
C SER A 38 13.65 -4.70 32.11
N ILE A 39 14.92 -4.85 31.73
CA ILE A 39 15.32 -5.46 30.45
C ILE A 39 14.81 -6.90 30.36
N GLN A 40 14.86 -7.66 31.46
CA GLN A 40 14.37 -9.03 31.48
C GLN A 40 12.85 -9.08 31.24
N LYS A 41 12.07 -8.16 31.81
CA LYS A 41 10.62 -8.03 31.53
C LYS A 41 10.35 -7.69 30.07
N ASP A 42 11.07 -6.73 29.51
CA ASP A 42 10.92 -6.32 28.11
C ASP A 42 11.24 -7.47 27.15
N LYS A 43 12.28 -8.25 27.45
CA LYS A 43 12.65 -9.45 26.70
C LYS A 43 11.53 -10.50 26.71
N ASP A 44 10.90 -10.73 27.85
CA ASP A 44 9.82 -11.72 27.96
C ASP A 44 8.54 -11.22 27.28
N ALA A 45 8.24 -9.92 27.36
CA ALA A 45 7.15 -9.29 26.59
C ALA A 45 7.37 -9.41 25.07
N LEU A 46 8.60 -9.17 24.59
CA LEU A 46 8.95 -9.32 23.18
C LEU A 46 8.82 -10.77 22.70
N LYS A 47 9.26 -11.75 23.51
CA LYS A 47 9.06 -13.17 23.20
C LYS A 47 7.58 -13.52 23.07
N TYR A 48 6.74 -12.99 23.96
CA TYR A 48 5.29 -13.20 23.90
C TYR A 48 4.69 -12.61 22.62
N LEU A 49 5.03 -11.35 22.29
CA LEU A 49 4.54 -10.69 21.08
C LEU A 49 4.98 -11.43 19.81
N HIS A 50 6.24 -11.86 19.74
CA HIS A 50 6.75 -12.65 18.63
C HIS A 50 5.96 -13.97 18.48
N LYS A 51 5.75 -14.70 19.59
CA LYS A 51 4.96 -15.94 19.57
C LYS A 51 3.53 -15.69 19.08
N LYS A 52 2.90 -14.60 19.53
CA LYS A 52 1.57 -14.19 19.07
C LYS A 52 1.55 -13.91 17.57
N GLN A 53 2.51 -13.12 17.07
CA GLN A 53 2.63 -12.79 15.64
C GLN A 53 2.83 -14.04 14.76
N VAL A 54 3.69 -14.98 15.19
CA VAL A 54 3.89 -16.25 14.47
C VAL A 54 2.58 -17.05 14.42
N THR A 55 1.85 -17.12 15.53
CA THR A 55 0.58 -17.86 15.60
C THR A 55 -0.49 -17.22 14.70
N GLU A 56 -0.55 -15.89 14.65
CA GLU A 56 -1.44 -15.16 13.73
C GLU A 56 -1.07 -15.41 12.26
N LEU A 57 0.23 -15.35 11.92
CA LEU A 57 0.72 -15.65 10.57
C LEU A 57 0.41 -17.08 10.14
N ASP A 58 0.56 -18.07 11.02
CA ASP A 58 0.21 -19.46 10.74
C ASP A 58 -1.30 -19.62 10.49
N SER A 59 -2.14 -18.89 11.24
CA SER A 59 -3.58 -18.85 11.00
C SER A 59 -3.92 -18.26 9.63
N PHE A 60 -3.31 -17.14 9.26
CA PHE A 60 -3.50 -16.53 7.93
C PHE A 60 -3.02 -17.46 6.81
N ARG A 61 -1.85 -18.08 6.96
CA ARG A 61 -1.32 -19.05 6.00
C ARG A 61 -2.28 -20.22 5.80
N ASN A 62 -2.86 -20.75 6.87
CA ASN A 62 -3.83 -21.83 6.80
C ASN A 62 -5.14 -21.41 6.13
N LYS A 63 -5.64 -20.20 6.38
CA LYS A 63 -6.81 -19.66 5.67
C LYS A 63 -6.55 -19.56 4.17
N LEU A 64 -5.43 -18.96 3.79
CA LEU A 64 -5.05 -18.77 2.40
C LEU A 64 -4.86 -20.11 1.68
N LYS A 65 -4.33 -21.13 2.37
CA LYS A 65 -4.25 -22.49 1.83
C LYS A 65 -5.64 -23.07 1.49
N ARG A 66 -6.62 -22.94 2.40
CA ARG A 66 -8.00 -23.42 2.17
C ARG A 66 -8.68 -22.67 1.03
N GLU A 67 -8.53 -21.35 0.98
CA GLU A 67 -9.09 -20.54 -0.12
C GLU A 67 -8.50 -20.94 -1.47
N ASN A 68 -7.19 -21.22 -1.52
CA ASN A 68 -6.55 -21.69 -2.73
C ASN A 68 -7.04 -23.09 -3.15
N GLU A 69 -7.27 -24.00 -2.20
CA GLU A 69 -7.88 -25.31 -2.46
C GLU A 69 -9.29 -25.17 -3.05
N LEU A 70 -10.10 -24.26 -2.52
CA LEU A 70 -11.44 -23.95 -3.05
C LEU A 70 -11.38 -23.36 -4.46
N LEU A 71 -10.45 -22.43 -4.73
CA LEU A 71 -10.24 -21.87 -6.07
C LEU A 71 -9.87 -22.94 -7.11
N VAL A 72 -9.05 -23.92 -6.71
CA VAL A 72 -8.71 -25.05 -7.59
C VAL A 72 -9.95 -25.88 -7.92
N MET A 73 -10.84 -26.09 -6.95
CA MET A 73 -12.12 -26.80 -7.18
C MET A 73 -13.04 -26.02 -8.11
N HIS A 74 -13.30 -24.74 -7.84
CA HIS A 74 -14.14 -23.91 -8.71
C HIS A 74 -13.59 -23.80 -10.14
N LYS A 75 -12.26 -23.76 -10.30
CA LYS A 75 -11.64 -23.77 -11.63
C LYS A 75 -11.92 -25.08 -12.38
N LYS A 76 -11.87 -26.23 -11.69
CA LYS A 76 -12.22 -27.52 -12.29
C LYS A 76 -13.69 -27.57 -12.71
N GLU A 77 -14.59 -27.07 -11.87
CA GLU A 77 -16.03 -26.98 -12.18
C GLU A 77 -16.30 -26.10 -13.40
N LEU A 78 -15.64 -24.93 -13.48
CA LEU A 78 -15.74 -24.05 -14.65
C LEU A 78 -15.27 -24.72 -15.95
N GLU A 79 -14.15 -25.45 -15.92
CA GLU A 79 -13.68 -26.18 -17.10
C GLU A 79 -14.64 -27.32 -17.47
N SER A 80 -15.27 -27.99 -16.49
CA SER A 80 -16.32 -28.99 -16.75
C SER A 80 -17.53 -28.37 -17.45
N MET A 81 -18.07 -27.29 -16.89
CA MET A 81 -19.20 -26.56 -17.49
C MET A 81 -18.87 -26.03 -18.89
N LYS A 82 -17.64 -25.56 -19.11
CA LYS A 82 -17.18 -25.14 -20.43
C LYS A 82 -17.15 -26.30 -21.42
N HIS A 83 -16.72 -27.48 -20.98
CA HIS A 83 -16.70 -28.66 -21.84
C HIS A 83 -18.11 -29.13 -22.21
N GLU A 84 -19.05 -29.12 -21.25
CA GLU A 84 -20.47 -29.39 -21.48
C GLU A 84 -21.12 -28.37 -22.41
N LEU A 85 -20.84 -27.07 -22.23
CA LEU A 85 -21.34 -26.03 -23.12
C LEU A 85 -20.83 -26.23 -24.56
N ASN A 86 -19.54 -26.52 -24.70
CA ASN A 86 -18.95 -26.77 -26.02
C ASN A 86 -19.55 -28.00 -26.72
N SER A 87 -19.99 -29.03 -25.97
CA SER A 87 -20.68 -30.17 -26.58
C SER A 87 -22.11 -29.84 -27.00
N VAL A 88 -22.81 -28.99 -26.25
CA VAL A 88 -24.15 -28.50 -26.63
C VAL A 88 -24.09 -27.59 -27.86
N VAL A 89 -23.05 -26.77 -27.99
CA VAL A 89 -22.87 -25.88 -29.17
C VAL A 89 -22.57 -26.68 -30.44
N THR A 90 -21.96 -27.87 -30.36
CA THR A 90 -21.75 -28.73 -31.54
C THR A 90 -23.01 -29.44 -32.05
N ASP A 91 -24.11 -29.44 -31.29
CA ASP A 91 -25.38 -30.07 -31.69
C ASP A 91 -26.35 -29.10 -32.40
N VAL A 92 -25.95 -27.84 -32.61
CA VAL A 92 -26.78 -26.82 -33.28
C VAL A 92 -26.20 -26.47 -34.65
N ASP A 93 -26.44 -27.31 -35.65
CA ASP A 93 -26.29 -26.94 -37.06
C ASP A 93 -27.53 -26.19 -37.59
N SER A 94 -27.38 -24.85 -37.74
CA SER A 94 -28.19 -23.90 -38.55
C SER A 94 -29.65 -23.58 -38.13
N PRO A 95 -30.28 -22.45 -38.58
CA PRO A 95 -29.85 -21.47 -39.60
C PRO A 95 -29.84 -19.98 -39.16
N VAL A 96 -29.18 -19.15 -39.98
CA VAL A 96 -29.39 -17.70 -40.22
C VAL A 96 -29.87 -16.88 -39.00
N ILE A 97 -28.91 -16.31 -38.27
CA ILE A 97 -29.19 -15.12 -37.45
C ILE A 97 -29.18 -13.92 -38.40
N GLU A 98 -30.37 -13.41 -38.73
CA GLU A 98 -30.53 -12.08 -39.27
C GLU A 98 -29.79 -11.09 -38.37
N LYS A 99 -28.87 -10.35 -38.98
CA LYS A 99 -28.14 -9.26 -38.37
C LYS A 99 -29.15 -8.30 -37.74
N ARG A 100 -29.35 -8.39 -36.43
CA ARG A 100 -29.88 -7.25 -35.67
C ARG A 100 -28.88 -6.12 -35.88
N GLU A 101 -29.33 -5.05 -36.52
CA GLU A 101 -28.58 -3.83 -36.66
C GLU A 101 -28.03 -3.45 -35.28
N HIS A 102 -26.71 -3.60 -35.15
CA HIS A 102 -25.97 -3.04 -34.05
C HIS A 102 -26.06 -1.54 -34.27
N VAL A 103 -26.91 -0.87 -33.50
CA VAL A 103 -26.87 0.58 -33.40
C VAL A 103 -25.50 0.90 -32.81
N ASP A 104 -24.57 1.26 -33.68
CA ASP A 104 -23.27 1.80 -33.29
C ASP A 104 -23.53 2.92 -32.27
N PRO A 105 -23.00 2.83 -31.04
CA PRO A 105 -22.99 4.01 -30.19
C PRO A 105 -22.13 5.04 -30.93
N LYS A 106 -22.80 6.11 -31.41
CA LYS A 106 -22.15 7.27 -32.00
C LYS A 106 -20.91 7.61 -31.18
N PRO A 107 -19.74 7.86 -31.80
CA PRO A 107 -18.58 8.33 -31.06
C PRO A 107 -18.94 9.72 -30.53
N VAL A 108 -19.37 9.80 -29.28
CA VAL A 108 -19.48 11.08 -28.60
C VAL A 108 -18.06 11.58 -28.49
N ASN A 109 -17.83 12.71 -29.15
CA ASN A 109 -16.56 13.38 -29.28
C ASN A 109 -16.16 13.95 -27.91
N GLU A 110 -15.80 13.08 -26.96
CA GLU A 110 -15.52 13.45 -25.58
C GLU A 110 -14.02 13.46 -25.32
N LYS A 111 -13.58 14.61 -24.79
CA LYS A 111 -12.20 14.94 -24.44
C LYS A 111 -11.56 13.82 -23.60
N PRO A 112 -10.24 13.60 -23.73
CA PRO A 112 -9.53 12.57 -22.96
C PRO A 112 -9.79 12.77 -21.46
N ALA A 113 -10.41 11.78 -20.85
CA ALA A 113 -10.74 11.77 -19.44
C ALA A 113 -9.55 11.29 -18.63
N ILE A 114 -9.12 12.10 -17.65
CA ILE A 114 -8.10 11.72 -16.68
C ILE A 114 -8.80 11.29 -15.40
N LEU A 115 -8.52 10.08 -14.93
CA LEU A 115 -9.01 9.56 -13.65
C LEU A 115 -7.89 9.63 -12.61
N VAL A 116 -8.19 10.14 -11.42
CA VAL A 116 -7.26 10.14 -10.29
C VAL A 116 -7.86 9.29 -9.18
N MET A 117 -7.21 8.18 -8.85
CA MET A 117 -7.63 7.26 -7.81
C MET A 117 -6.74 7.41 -6.58
N ALA A 118 -7.34 7.58 -5.40
CA ALA A 118 -6.58 7.73 -4.16
C ALA A 118 -7.33 7.20 -2.94
N ALA A 119 -6.63 6.44 -2.10
CA ALA A 119 -7.03 6.24 -0.71
C ALA A 119 -5.94 6.83 0.17
N VAL A 120 -6.26 7.91 0.89
CA VAL A 120 -5.32 8.65 1.72
C VAL A 120 -5.95 9.00 3.06
N GLU A 121 -5.19 8.88 4.14
CA GLU A 121 -5.59 9.37 5.47
C GLU A 121 -5.60 10.90 5.53
N ASN A 122 -4.79 11.56 4.69
CA ASN A 122 -4.64 13.01 4.64
C ASN A 122 -5.17 13.57 3.32
N THR A 123 -6.35 14.20 3.38
CA THR A 123 -7.01 14.81 2.21
C THR A 123 -6.22 15.98 1.61
N LYS A 124 -5.36 16.64 2.38
CA LYS A 124 -4.60 17.81 1.91
C LYS A 124 -3.58 17.48 0.82
N ASP A 125 -2.97 16.30 0.87
CA ASP A 125 -1.97 15.89 -0.13
C ASP A 125 -2.65 15.53 -1.45
N LEU A 126 -3.85 14.93 -1.37
CA LEU A 126 -4.71 14.67 -2.52
C LEU A 126 -5.23 15.95 -3.18
N GLU A 127 -5.71 16.92 -2.40
CA GLU A 127 -6.17 18.21 -2.93
C GLU A 127 -5.04 18.97 -3.62
N THR A 128 -3.82 18.90 -3.06
CA THR A 128 -2.63 19.51 -3.67
C THR A 128 -2.29 18.84 -4.99
N PHE A 129 -2.24 17.50 -5.03
CA PHE A 129 -2.00 16.74 -6.26
C PHE A 129 -3.06 17.03 -7.32
N LYS A 130 -4.34 17.05 -6.93
CA LYS A 130 -5.46 17.39 -7.82
C LYS A 130 -5.28 18.77 -8.45
N CYS A 131 -5.01 19.78 -7.63
CA CYS A 131 -4.80 21.15 -8.10
C CYS A 131 -3.62 21.24 -9.09
N ASP A 132 -2.54 20.49 -8.86
CA ASP A 132 -1.38 20.47 -9.75
C ASP A 132 -1.66 19.75 -11.07
N VAL A 133 -2.45 18.66 -11.07
CA VAL A 133 -2.93 17.99 -12.29
C VAL A 133 -3.87 18.91 -13.07
N GLU A 134 -4.84 19.56 -12.41
CA GLU A 134 -5.79 20.49 -13.04
C GLU A 134 -5.07 21.65 -13.73
N LYS A 135 -4.05 22.23 -13.07
CA LYS A 135 -3.24 23.32 -13.65
C LYS A 135 -2.41 22.87 -14.85
N SER A 136 -1.92 21.63 -14.82
CA SER A 136 -1.07 21.09 -15.88
C SER A 136 -1.88 20.69 -17.11
N VAL A 137 -3.17 20.42 -16.94
CA VAL A 137 -4.05 19.89 -17.98
C VAL A 137 -5.08 20.96 -18.37
N SER A 138 -4.60 22.04 -18.98
CA SER A 138 -5.38 23.23 -19.35
C SER A 138 -6.56 22.99 -20.33
N LYS A 139 -6.72 21.76 -20.87
CA LYS A 139 -7.71 21.43 -21.92
C LYS A 139 -8.59 20.20 -21.67
N ASN A 140 -8.31 19.38 -20.65
CA ASN A 140 -9.03 18.11 -20.43
C ASN A 140 -9.88 18.12 -19.16
N LYS A 141 -10.96 17.32 -19.17
CA LYS A 141 -11.80 17.11 -17.99
C LYS A 141 -11.16 16.02 -17.11
N ILE A 142 -10.86 16.35 -15.86
CA ILE A 142 -10.64 15.32 -14.83
C ILE A 142 -12.02 14.69 -14.57
N LEU A 143 -12.11 13.37 -14.73
CA LEU A 143 -13.38 12.68 -14.75
C LEU A 143 -13.92 12.42 -13.34
N ASP A 144 -13.06 12.06 -12.40
CA ASP A 144 -13.43 11.96 -10.98
C ASP A 144 -12.20 11.78 -10.07
N VAL A 145 -12.41 12.00 -8.77
CA VAL A 145 -11.50 11.62 -7.69
C VAL A 145 -12.25 10.74 -6.72
N VAL A 146 -12.01 9.44 -6.77
CA VAL A 146 -12.65 8.50 -5.83
C VAL A 146 -11.84 8.49 -4.53
N ILE A 147 -12.45 9.03 -3.46
CA ILE A 147 -11.91 9.10 -2.10
C ILE A 147 -12.55 8.00 -1.26
N GLU A 148 -11.74 7.12 -0.68
CA GLU A 148 -12.24 6.11 0.26
C GLU A 148 -12.03 6.55 1.71
N ASN A 149 -13.10 6.96 2.39
CA ASN A 149 -13.14 7.03 3.87
C ASN A 149 -13.91 5.85 4.49
N ASN A 150 -14.74 5.11 3.72
CA ASN A 150 -15.43 3.89 4.18
C ASN A 150 -15.79 2.95 3.01
N THR A 151 -15.63 1.65 3.27
CA THR A 151 -16.03 0.42 2.53
C THR A 151 -15.69 0.30 1.03
N THR A 152 -14.96 -0.78 0.71
CA THR A 152 -14.37 -1.14 -0.60
C THR A 152 -15.37 -1.46 -1.71
N ASP A 153 -16.66 -1.69 -1.41
CA ASP A 153 -17.66 -2.11 -2.40
C ASP A 153 -18.24 -0.94 -3.20
N GLU A 154 -18.48 0.21 -2.54
CA GLU A 154 -18.97 1.41 -3.22
C GLU A 154 -17.88 2.06 -4.09
N PHE A 155 -16.61 1.92 -3.69
CA PHE A 155 -15.43 2.34 -4.44
C PHE A 155 -15.42 1.73 -5.85
N LEU A 156 -15.52 0.41 -5.97
CA LEU A 156 -15.32 -0.27 -7.26
C LEU A 156 -16.47 -0.08 -8.23
N SER A 157 -17.71 -0.11 -7.74
CA SER A 157 -18.88 0.10 -8.59
C SER A 157 -18.87 1.48 -9.27
N ARG A 158 -18.37 2.53 -8.60
CA ARG A 158 -18.16 3.85 -9.22
C ARG A 158 -16.96 3.88 -10.14
N THR A 159 -15.90 3.15 -9.79
CA THR A 159 -14.62 3.20 -10.52
C THR A 159 -14.70 2.44 -11.86
N ASP A 160 -15.44 1.33 -11.96
CA ASP A 160 -15.51 0.52 -13.19
C ASP A 160 -16.03 1.31 -14.41
N ASN A 161 -17.09 2.11 -14.24
CA ASN A 161 -17.62 2.96 -15.32
C ASN A 161 -16.64 4.09 -15.72
N GLN A 162 -15.84 4.57 -14.78
CA GLN A 162 -14.90 5.67 -15.00
C GLN A 162 -13.57 5.19 -15.61
N ILE A 163 -13.11 3.99 -15.25
CA ILE A 163 -11.96 3.34 -15.87
C ILE A 163 -12.23 3.11 -17.35
N ASN A 164 -13.44 2.65 -17.68
CA ASN A 164 -13.85 2.39 -19.06
C ASN A 164 -13.84 3.62 -19.97
N THR A 165 -13.88 4.83 -19.39
CA THR A 165 -13.90 6.09 -20.13
C THR A 165 -12.57 6.86 -20.03
N ALA A 166 -11.68 6.49 -19.10
CA ALA A 166 -10.41 7.15 -18.87
C ALA A 166 -9.34 6.71 -19.89
N LYS A 167 -8.58 7.68 -20.42
CA LYS A 167 -7.37 7.39 -21.23
C LYS A 167 -6.10 7.32 -20.38
N LEU A 168 -6.10 8.02 -19.25
CA LEU A 168 -4.99 8.12 -18.32
C LEU A 168 -5.51 7.99 -16.89
N ILE A 169 -4.88 7.12 -16.10
CA ILE A 169 -5.27 6.85 -14.72
C ILE A 169 -4.06 7.09 -13.83
N PHE A 170 -4.17 8.05 -12.93
CA PHE A 170 -3.20 8.25 -11.85
C PHE A 170 -3.65 7.48 -10.61
N ILE A 171 -2.77 6.64 -10.07
CA ILE A 171 -3.07 5.89 -8.84
C ILE A 171 -2.16 6.39 -7.74
N LEU A 172 -2.71 7.09 -6.76
CA LEU A 172 -1.99 7.57 -5.58
C LEU A 172 -1.80 6.43 -4.58
N VAL A 173 -0.61 5.84 -4.61
CA VAL A 173 -0.19 4.73 -3.78
C VAL A 173 0.29 5.26 -2.43
N SER A 174 -0.55 5.09 -1.41
CA SER A 174 -0.24 5.30 0.00
C SER A 174 -0.25 3.96 0.77
N ASP A 175 0.26 3.94 2.00
CA ASP A 175 0.14 2.75 2.87
C ASP A 175 -1.33 2.34 3.09
N VAL A 176 -2.24 3.31 3.11
CA VAL A 176 -3.69 3.09 3.26
C VAL A 176 -4.25 2.39 2.04
N PHE A 177 -3.89 2.87 0.85
CA PHE A 177 -4.29 2.28 -0.42
C PHE A 177 -3.82 0.82 -0.53
N VAL A 178 -2.55 0.56 -0.17
CA VAL A 178 -1.99 -0.81 -0.20
C VAL A 178 -2.66 -1.73 0.82
N LYS A 179 -3.03 -1.22 2.00
CA LYS A 179 -3.64 -2.03 3.06
C LYS A 179 -5.15 -2.26 2.88
N ARG A 180 -5.87 -1.33 2.26
CA ARG A 180 -7.34 -1.36 2.20
C ARG A 180 -7.88 -1.69 0.81
N CYS A 181 -7.32 -1.08 -0.23
CA CYS A 181 -7.84 -1.18 -1.58
C CYS A 181 -7.15 -2.29 -2.38
N TRP A 182 -5.86 -2.52 -2.11
CA TRP A 182 -5.05 -3.51 -2.84
C TRP A 182 -5.25 -4.99 -2.48
N PRO A 183 -5.47 -5.40 -1.20
CA PRO A 183 -5.43 -6.82 -0.83
C PRO A 183 -6.62 -7.64 -1.34
N ASP A 184 -7.70 -7.00 -1.80
CA ASP A 184 -8.86 -7.71 -2.33
C ASP A 184 -8.63 -8.12 -3.79
N VAL A 185 -7.99 -9.28 -3.95
CA VAL A 185 -7.57 -9.87 -5.23
C VAL A 185 -8.75 -10.09 -6.19
N SER A 186 -9.95 -10.35 -5.67
CA SER A 186 -11.16 -10.59 -6.48
C SER A 186 -11.67 -9.30 -7.10
N LYS A 187 -11.65 -8.23 -6.32
CA LYS A 187 -12.01 -6.87 -6.74
C LYS A 187 -10.98 -6.27 -7.70
N MET A 188 -9.71 -6.54 -7.45
CA MET A 188 -8.59 -6.16 -8.31
C MET A 188 -8.51 -6.95 -9.61
N LYS A 189 -9.08 -8.17 -9.71
CA LYS A 189 -9.20 -8.86 -11.01
C LYS A 189 -10.03 -8.05 -11.99
N ASN A 190 -11.13 -7.44 -11.54
CA ASN A 190 -11.95 -6.61 -12.43
C ASN A 190 -11.21 -5.34 -12.85
N LEU A 191 -10.53 -4.68 -11.91
CA LEU A 191 -9.67 -3.53 -12.21
C LEU A 191 -8.53 -3.91 -13.17
N SER A 192 -7.81 -4.99 -12.87
CA SER A 192 -6.69 -5.51 -13.67
C SER A 192 -7.16 -5.95 -15.06
N CYS A 193 -8.31 -6.62 -15.18
CA CYS A 193 -8.87 -7.00 -16.48
C CYS A 193 -9.31 -5.75 -17.25
N ALA A 194 -9.98 -4.78 -16.61
CA ALA A 194 -10.38 -3.53 -17.24
C ALA A 194 -9.16 -2.71 -17.73
N LEU A 195 -8.07 -2.69 -16.95
CA LEU A 195 -6.81 -2.06 -17.32
C LEU A 195 -6.08 -2.80 -18.44
N VAL A 196 -6.21 -4.13 -18.53
CA VAL A 196 -5.56 -4.95 -19.58
C VAL A 196 -6.35 -4.90 -20.90
N ASP A 197 -7.68 -4.99 -20.84
CA ASP A 197 -8.54 -5.10 -22.03
C ASP A 197 -8.66 -3.80 -22.84
N LYS A 198 -8.51 -2.65 -22.18
CA LYS A 198 -8.66 -1.32 -22.80
C LYS A 198 -7.34 -0.54 -22.91
N ASN A 199 -6.28 -1.04 -22.26
CA ASN A 199 -4.95 -0.45 -22.24
C ASN A 199 -4.90 1.07 -21.87
N PRO A 200 -5.67 1.56 -20.88
CA PRO A 200 -5.46 2.92 -20.37
C PRO A 200 -4.06 3.03 -19.78
N LEU A 201 -3.42 4.18 -19.97
CA LEU A 201 -2.11 4.37 -19.40
C LEU A 201 -2.23 4.60 -17.89
N VAL A 202 -1.61 3.71 -17.12
CA VAL A 202 -1.63 3.76 -15.65
C VAL A 202 -0.32 4.33 -15.14
N VAL A 203 -0.42 5.45 -14.41
CA VAL A 203 0.72 6.12 -13.78
C VAL A 203 0.60 5.99 -12.27
N PRO A 204 1.31 5.03 -11.64
CA PRO A 204 1.37 4.95 -10.19
C PRO A 204 2.15 6.15 -9.62
N VAL A 205 1.55 6.81 -8.65
CA VAL A 205 2.09 7.96 -7.93
C VAL A 205 2.31 7.58 -6.47
N LYS A 206 3.57 7.46 -6.06
CA LYS A 206 3.92 7.17 -4.67
C LYS A 206 3.81 8.44 -3.83
N ILE A 207 2.94 8.43 -2.83
CA ILE A 207 2.92 9.46 -1.79
C ILE A 207 4.01 9.11 -0.76
N ILE A 208 4.78 10.11 -0.29
CA ILE A 208 5.91 9.98 0.64
C ILE A 208 5.67 8.89 1.71
N GLY A 209 6.59 7.92 1.79
CA GLY A 209 6.57 6.84 2.78
C GLY A 209 7.35 5.61 2.30
N ASN A 210 7.63 4.66 3.20
CA ASN A 210 8.22 3.36 2.87
C ASN A 210 7.21 2.38 2.25
N VAL A 211 6.30 2.90 1.43
CA VAL A 211 5.30 2.11 0.72
C VAL A 211 6.00 1.37 -0.41
N ARG A 212 5.91 0.03 -0.42
CA ARG A 212 6.30 -0.77 -1.58
C ARG A 212 5.17 -0.74 -2.58
N PHE A 213 5.50 -0.55 -3.86
CA PHE A 213 4.51 -0.71 -4.91
C PHE A 213 3.98 -2.14 -4.88
N PRO A 214 2.65 -2.31 -4.91
CA PRO A 214 2.08 -3.63 -4.99
C PRO A 214 2.47 -4.35 -6.29
N MET A 215 2.52 -5.68 -6.26
CA MET A 215 2.79 -6.51 -7.44
C MET A 215 1.71 -6.25 -8.50
N GLY A 216 2.10 -5.76 -9.69
CA GLY A 216 1.19 -5.41 -10.78
C GLY A 216 1.12 -3.90 -11.10
N LEU A 217 1.56 -3.03 -10.19
CA LEU A 217 1.74 -1.59 -10.44
C LEU A 217 3.20 -1.19 -10.72
N GLN A 218 4.06 -2.17 -10.97
CA GLN A 218 5.46 -1.92 -11.33
C GLN A 218 5.53 -1.47 -12.80
N SER A 219 5.27 -0.18 -13.03
CA SER A 219 5.37 0.48 -14.32
C SER A 219 6.69 1.25 -14.43
N ALA A 220 7.22 1.37 -15.64
CA ALA A 220 8.38 2.22 -15.94
C ALA A 220 8.11 3.71 -15.66
N HIS A 221 6.84 4.12 -15.68
CA HIS A 221 6.40 5.49 -15.43
C HIS A 221 5.77 5.61 -14.04
N CYS A 222 6.61 5.53 -12.99
CA CYS A 222 6.17 5.83 -11.63
C CYS A 222 6.57 7.25 -11.23
N LEU A 223 5.65 7.98 -10.59
CA LEU A 223 5.89 9.32 -10.07
C LEU A 223 6.07 9.26 -8.55
N ALA A 224 7.08 9.95 -8.02
CA ALA A 224 7.20 10.19 -6.59
C ALA A 224 6.61 11.57 -6.27
N PHE A 225 5.54 11.61 -5.46
CA PHE A 225 4.94 12.86 -5.01
C PHE A 225 5.59 13.29 -3.71
N HIS A 226 6.33 14.40 -3.75
CA HIS A 226 6.89 15.05 -2.55
C HIS A 226 6.42 16.50 -2.47
N ARG A 227 5.72 16.86 -1.40
CA ARG A 227 5.04 18.16 -1.24
C ARG A 227 5.97 19.37 -1.29
N ARG A 228 7.26 19.16 -1.00
CA ARG A 228 8.29 20.23 -1.00
C ARG A 228 9.17 20.22 -2.24
N ASP A 229 9.07 19.22 -3.11
CA ASP A 229 10.01 19.08 -4.22
C ASP A 229 9.36 19.51 -5.53
N GLY A 230 9.94 20.53 -6.15
CA GLY A 230 9.58 20.95 -7.51
C GLY A 230 9.78 19.84 -8.56
N TYR A 231 10.59 18.82 -8.26
CA TYR A 231 10.86 17.67 -9.11
C TYR A 231 9.60 16.88 -9.50
N TYR A 232 8.62 16.76 -8.61
CA TYR A 232 7.36 16.09 -8.93
C TYR A 232 6.60 16.83 -10.04
N LYS A 233 6.57 18.18 -10.01
CA LYS A 233 5.85 18.98 -11.00
C LYS A 233 6.47 18.87 -12.38
N GLU A 234 7.79 18.82 -12.46
CA GLU A 234 8.51 18.61 -13.71
C GLU A 234 8.27 17.19 -14.26
N ALA A 235 8.31 16.17 -13.39
CA ALA A 235 8.02 14.79 -13.77
C ALA A 235 6.56 14.60 -14.22
N LEU A 236 5.60 15.20 -13.51
CA LEU A 236 4.20 15.24 -13.91
C LEU A 236 4.04 15.91 -15.28
N GLY A 237 4.69 17.06 -15.49
CA GLY A 237 4.67 17.76 -16.76
C GLY A 237 5.23 16.93 -17.92
N LYS A 238 6.34 16.21 -17.71
CA LYS A 238 6.92 15.29 -18.71
C LYS A 238 5.98 14.15 -19.06
N VAL A 239 5.43 13.47 -18.05
CA VAL A 239 4.46 12.38 -18.22
C VAL A 239 3.23 12.88 -18.96
N LEU A 240 2.62 14.00 -18.53
CA LEU A 240 1.46 14.55 -19.21
C LEU A 240 1.77 14.95 -20.66
N LYS A 241 2.94 15.52 -20.93
CA LYS A 241 3.34 15.91 -22.29
C LYS A 241 3.52 14.70 -23.21
N GLU A 242 4.20 13.66 -22.74
CA GLU A 242 4.45 12.43 -23.50
C GLU A 242 3.15 11.65 -23.84
N ILE A 243 2.11 11.84 -23.03
CA ILE A 243 0.84 11.11 -23.15
C ILE A 243 -0.22 11.91 -23.91
N MET A 244 -0.14 13.25 -23.86
CA MET A 244 -1.15 14.14 -24.42
C MET A 244 -0.77 14.75 -25.77
N GLU A 245 0.49 14.64 -26.21
CA GLU A 245 0.95 14.98 -27.57
C GLU A 245 0.93 13.75 -28.49
#